data_AF-A0A6L7LI12-F1
#
_entry.id   AF-A0A6L7LI12-F1
#
_cell.length_a   1.000
_cell.length_b   1.000
_cell.length_c   1.000
_cell.angle_alpha   90.00
_cell.angle_beta   90.00
_cell.angle_gamma   90.00
#
_symmetry.space_group_name_H-M   'P 1'
#
loop_
_entity.id
_entity.type
_entity.pdbx_description
1 polymer ?
#
loop_
_entity_poly.entity_id
_entity_poly.type
_entity_poly.pdbx_seq_one_letter_code
_entity_poly.pdbx_strand_id
1 'polypeptide(L)'
;MQTAEFSIGGGTALVARWGHRRSADVHCRVSPETFKRTRRRIVAGLAADPSMEDVHVSGRRITALCGKGEFSIAGIVRLLPETSTALDRDIESGIQLEPVAEILAGKLSRLMCEPGDFVSRDLYDICTASDWDPVALEMARSALTSEERNKVVNAIIALGPDAARTGRPIKGPHRPDWLQTLGSRTAKLLAAPVTPEGDRNAETSDASASPFEIPDPAKPPSPFDN
;
A
#
# COMPACT_ATOMS: atom_id res chain seq x y z
N MET A 1 21.38 -19.34 -11.77
CA MET A 1 21.39 -17.93 -11.31
C MET A 1 20.10 -17.70 -10.54
N GLN A 2 20.14 -17.41 -9.24
CA GLN A 2 18.95 -16.93 -8.52
C GLN A 2 18.66 -15.49 -9.00
N THR A 3 17.52 -15.29 -9.65
CA THR A 3 16.98 -13.97 -9.98
C THR A 3 16.73 -13.22 -8.68
N ALA A 4 17.15 -11.95 -8.62
CA ALA A 4 16.84 -11.10 -7.48
C ALA A 4 15.31 -10.93 -7.38
N GLU A 5 14.74 -11.27 -6.23
CA GLU A 5 13.31 -11.09 -5.96
C GLU A 5 13.06 -9.60 -5.68
N PHE A 6 12.65 -8.89 -6.73
CA PHE A 6 12.12 -7.54 -6.63
C PHE A 6 10.60 -7.60 -6.61
N SER A 7 9.99 -6.75 -5.79
CA SER A 7 8.56 -6.49 -5.84
C SER A 7 8.28 -5.00 -5.96
N ILE A 8 7.24 -4.62 -6.69
CA ILE A 8 6.76 -3.23 -6.74
C ILE A 8 5.81 -3.02 -5.56
N GLY A 9 6.02 -1.94 -4.83
CA GLY A 9 5.27 -1.60 -3.63
C GLY A 9 4.73 -0.18 -3.61
N GLY A 10 4.31 0.25 -2.41
CA GLY A 10 3.79 1.59 -2.17
C GLY A 10 2.54 1.93 -3.00
N GLY A 11 2.33 3.24 -3.24
CA GLY A 11 1.14 3.72 -3.95
C GLY A 11 1.02 3.23 -5.39
N THR A 12 2.12 2.85 -6.03
CA THR A 12 2.13 2.40 -7.43
C THR A 12 1.60 0.98 -7.56
N ALA A 13 1.93 0.11 -6.62
CA ALA A 13 1.33 -1.22 -6.54
C ALA A 13 -0.18 -1.16 -6.22
N LEU A 14 -0.62 -0.19 -5.40
CA LEU A 14 -2.05 0.02 -5.16
C LEU A 14 -2.77 0.54 -6.40
N VAL A 15 -2.17 1.49 -7.13
CA VAL A 15 -2.72 2.01 -8.39
C VAL A 15 -2.81 0.93 -9.45
N ALA A 16 -1.82 0.05 -9.56
CA ALA A 16 -1.86 -1.09 -10.47
C ALA A 16 -3.04 -2.03 -10.17
N ARG A 17 -3.38 -2.23 -8.89
CA ARG A 17 -4.51 -3.09 -8.47
C ARG A 17 -5.88 -2.45 -8.61
N TRP A 18 -5.99 -1.18 -8.23
CA TRP A 18 -7.31 -0.55 -8.03
C TRP A 18 -7.64 0.55 -9.04
N GLY A 19 -6.64 1.07 -9.77
CA GLY A 19 -6.85 2.20 -10.69
C GLY A 19 -7.41 3.45 -10.02
N HIS A 20 -7.29 3.60 -8.69
CA HIS A 20 -8.03 4.57 -7.89
C HIS A 20 -7.47 6.00 -7.95
N ARG A 21 -6.26 6.17 -8.46
CA ARG A 21 -5.59 7.44 -8.78
C ARG A 21 -4.41 7.22 -9.72
N ARG A 22 -3.72 8.28 -10.15
CA ARG A 22 -2.41 8.19 -10.84
C ARG A 22 -1.26 8.19 -9.83
N SER A 23 -0.19 7.45 -10.14
CA SER A 23 1.09 7.48 -9.42
C SER A 23 2.22 7.78 -10.40
N ALA A 24 3.14 8.67 -10.02
CA ALA A 24 4.33 9.00 -10.80
C ALA A 24 5.60 8.41 -10.17
N ASP A 25 5.51 7.94 -8.93
CA ASP A 25 6.65 7.39 -8.21
C ASP A 25 6.70 5.87 -8.46
N VAL A 26 7.86 5.24 -8.31
CA VAL A 26 8.02 3.79 -8.40
C VAL A 26 8.83 3.35 -7.20
N HIS A 27 8.22 2.52 -6.35
CA HIS A 27 8.88 1.97 -5.19
C HIS A 27 9.09 0.48 -5.39
N CYS A 28 10.35 0.06 -5.39
CA CYS A 28 10.72 -1.34 -5.44
C CYS A 28 11.21 -1.80 -4.06
N ARG A 29 10.87 -3.04 -3.72
CA ARG A 29 11.27 -3.73 -2.50
C ARG A 29 12.07 -4.96 -2.88
N VAL A 30 13.07 -5.28 -2.07
CA VAL A 30 13.97 -6.41 -2.29
C VAL A 30 14.45 -6.98 -0.96
N SER A 31 14.73 -8.29 -0.86
CA SER A 31 15.21 -8.87 0.41
C SER A 31 16.47 -8.16 0.92
N PRO A 32 16.69 -8.03 2.25
CA PRO A 32 17.88 -7.38 2.79
C PRO A 32 19.20 -7.96 2.27
N GLU A 33 19.26 -9.28 2.10
CA GLU A 33 20.43 -10.02 1.60
C GLU A 33 20.68 -9.66 0.13
N THR A 34 19.61 -9.65 -0.67
CA THR A 34 19.69 -9.29 -2.08
C THR A 34 20.08 -7.82 -2.22
N PHE A 35 19.47 -6.92 -1.45
CA PHE A 35 19.84 -5.49 -1.42
C PHE A 35 21.32 -5.34 -1.10
N LYS A 36 21.82 -5.97 -0.03
CA LYS A 36 23.25 -5.91 0.35
C LYS A 36 24.16 -6.37 -0.78
N ARG A 37 23.79 -7.45 -1.48
CA ARG A 37 24.54 -8.03 -2.60
C ARG A 37 24.53 -7.15 -3.85
N THR A 38 23.40 -6.54 -4.18
CA THR A 38 23.19 -5.84 -5.47
C THR A 38 23.30 -4.33 -5.38
N ARG A 39 23.27 -3.74 -4.18
CA ARG A 39 23.27 -2.27 -3.94
C ARG A 39 24.27 -1.51 -4.79
N ARG A 40 25.55 -1.93 -4.81
CA ARG A 40 26.59 -1.24 -5.60
C ARG A 40 26.29 -1.25 -7.10
N ARG A 41 25.79 -2.37 -7.63
CA ARG A 41 25.43 -2.50 -9.04
C ARG A 41 24.19 -1.68 -9.40
N ILE A 42 23.19 -1.66 -8.51
CA ILE A 42 21.98 -0.84 -8.68
C ILE A 42 22.37 0.64 -8.73
N VAL A 43 23.16 1.12 -7.77
CA VAL A 43 23.58 2.53 -7.72
C VAL A 43 24.37 2.91 -8.96
N ALA A 44 25.33 2.09 -9.39
CA ALA A 44 26.09 2.34 -10.60
C ALA A 44 25.21 2.34 -11.86
N GLY A 45 24.23 1.43 -11.95
CA GLY A 45 23.28 1.37 -13.05
C GLY A 45 22.37 2.59 -13.11
N LEU A 46 21.79 3.00 -11.98
CA LEU A 46 20.95 4.21 -11.91
C LEU A 46 21.76 5.47 -12.23
N ALA A 47 22.99 5.59 -11.72
CA ALA A 47 23.83 6.76 -12.00
C ALA A 47 24.35 6.83 -13.45
N ALA A 48 24.37 5.71 -14.17
CA ALA A 48 24.74 5.66 -15.57
C ALA A 48 23.54 5.89 -16.52
N ASP A 49 22.31 5.84 -16.01
CA ASP A 49 21.10 6.05 -16.79
C ASP A 49 20.82 7.57 -16.91
N PRO A 50 20.83 8.15 -18.12
CA PRO A 50 20.61 9.58 -18.30
C PRO A 50 19.19 10.05 -17.97
N SER A 51 18.23 9.14 -17.76
CA SER A 51 16.87 9.47 -17.33
C SER A 51 16.73 9.59 -15.80
N MET A 52 17.79 9.27 -15.06
CA MET A 52 17.84 9.29 -13.60
C MET A 52 18.70 10.45 -13.11
N GLU A 53 18.15 11.20 -12.16
CA GLU A 53 18.80 12.35 -11.52
C GLU A 53 18.91 12.10 -10.00
N ASP A 54 19.80 12.84 -9.33
CA ASP A 54 19.92 12.87 -7.86
C ASP A 54 19.95 11.49 -7.18
N VAL A 55 20.74 10.57 -7.73
CA VAL A 55 20.89 9.21 -7.16
C VAL A 55 21.51 9.31 -5.77
N HIS A 56 20.70 9.06 -4.75
CA HIS A 56 21.06 9.14 -3.34
C HIS A 56 20.89 7.79 -2.65
N VAL A 57 21.72 7.54 -1.65
CA VAL A 57 21.66 6.31 -0.87
C VAL A 57 21.64 6.63 0.63
N SER A 58 20.55 6.26 1.29
CA SER A 58 20.35 6.45 2.72
C SER A 58 20.01 5.11 3.37
N GLY A 59 20.91 4.60 4.21
CA GLY A 59 20.74 3.31 4.89
C GLY A 59 20.44 2.16 3.94
N ARG A 60 19.23 1.57 4.08
CA ARG A 60 18.72 0.45 3.24
C ARG A 60 17.86 0.94 2.07
N ARG A 61 17.99 2.21 1.66
CA ARG A 61 17.20 2.82 0.59
C ARG A 61 18.11 3.49 -0.44
N ILE A 62 17.80 3.28 -1.71
CA ILE A 62 18.33 4.03 -2.84
C ILE A 62 17.16 4.83 -3.40
N THR A 63 17.37 6.11 -3.69
CA THR A 63 16.39 7.01 -4.30
C THR A 63 17.03 7.68 -5.50
N ALA A 64 16.25 7.91 -6.55
CA ALA A 64 16.62 8.68 -7.72
C ALA A 64 15.38 9.44 -8.20
N LEU A 65 15.56 10.60 -8.81
CA LEU A 65 14.50 11.30 -9.52
C LEU A 65 14.42 10.76 -10.95
N CYS A 66 13.20 10.55 -11.44
CA CYS A 66 12.95 10.10 -12.80
C CYS A 66 11.83 10.95 -13.41
N GLY A 67 12.20 11.94 -14.21
CA GLY A 67 11.27 12.94 -14.74
C GLY A 67 10.51 13.66 -13.63
N LYS A 68 9.19 13.49 -13.57
CA LYS A 68 8.33 14.08 -12.51
C LYS A 68 8.16 13.18 -11.29
N GLY A 69 8.77 11.99 -11.26
CA GLY A 69 8.59 10.95 -10.26
C GLY A 69 9.82 10.73 -9.39
N GLU A 70 9.64 10.02 -8.28
CA GLU A 70 10.74 9.38 -7.54
C GLU A 70 10.79 7.89 -7.88
N PHE A 71 11.96 7.38 -8.24
CA PHE A 71 12.26 5.95 -8.25
C PHE A 71 13.02 5.60 -6.96
N SER A 72 12.57 4.58 -6.23
CA SER A 72 13.28 4.15 -5.03
C SER A 72 13.34 2.64 -4.91
N ILE A 73 14.47 2.12 -4.44
CA ILE A 73 14.62 0.71 -4.04
C ILE A 73 14.93 0.64 -2.56
N ALA A 74 14.13 -0.09 -1.79
CA ALA A 74 14.36 -0.31 -0.37
C ALA A 74 14.50 -1.80 -0.04
N GLY A 75 15.40 -2.11 0.90
CA GLY A 75 15.42 -3.41 1.56
C GLY A 75 14.09 -3.64 2.30
N ILE A 76 13.50 -4.82 2.15
CA ILE A 76 12.25 -5.20 2.83
C ILE A 76 12.47 -5.17 4.34
N VAL A 77 11.54 -4.51 5.03
CA VAL A 77 11.29 -4.67 6.46
C VAL A 77 9.81 -5.00 6.54
N ARG A 78 9.49 -6.26 6.87
CA ARG A 78 8.11 -6.71 7.03
C ARG A 78 7.53 -6.15 8.32
N LEU A 79 6.34 -5.58 8.24
CA LEU A 79 5.56 -5.07 9.36
C LEU A 79 4.49 -6.08 9.79
N LEU A 80 4.07 -6.96 8.87
CA LEU A 80 3.12 -8.03 9.16
C LEU A 80 3.81 -9.40 9.22
N PRO A 81 3.25 -10.38 9.98
CA PRO A 81 3.73 -11.76 9.98
C PRO A 81 3.70 -12.38 8.59
N GLU A 82 4.68 -13.25 8.28
CA GLU A 82 4.81 -13.86 6.94
C GLU A 82 3.59 -14.69 6.53
N THR A 83 2.94 -15.36 7.50
CA THR A 83 1.73 -16.17 7.29
C THR A 83 0.52 -15.35 6.83
N SER A 84 0.57 -14.03 6.99
CA SER A 84 -0.54 -13.13 6.73
C SER A 84 -0.46 -12.48 5.34
N THR A 85 0.55 -12.78 4.52
CA THR A 85 0.73 -12.06 3.25
C THR A 85 1.12 -12.98 2.09
N ALA A 86 0.13 -13.53 1.39
CA ALA A 86 0.36 -14.11 0.08
C ALA A 86 0.86 -13.01 -0.87
N LEU A 87 1.99 -13.25 -1.53
CA LEU A 87 2.49 -12.39 -2.59
C LEU A 87 1.56 -12.52 -3.79
N ASP A 88 1.00 -11.39 -4.19
CA ASP A 88 0.15 -11.30 -5.36
C ASP A 88 1.03 -10.97 -6.57
N ARG A 89 0.79 -11.69 -7.68
CA ARG A 89 1.49 -11.44 -8.93
C ARG A 89 0.55 -10.68 -9.82
N ASP A 90 1.03 -9.58 -10.39
CA ASP A 90 0.36 -9.02 -11.55
C ASP A 90 0.45 -10.06 -12.68
N ILE A 91 -0.71 -10.61 -13.04
CA ILE A 91 -0.83 -11.75 -13.97
C ILE A 91 -0.38 -11.34 -15.38
N GLU A 92 -0.56 -10.08 -15.75
CA GLU A 92 -0.26 -9.59 -17.10
C GLU A 92 1.23 -9.28 -17.29
N SER A 93 1.86 -8.63 -16.31
CA SER A 93 3.27 -8.21 -16.42
C SER A 93 4.26 -9.23 -15.87
N GLY A 94 3.78 -10.22 -15.09
CA GLY A 94 4.63 -11.14 -14.33
C GLY A 94 5.42 -10.45 -13.21
N ILE A 95 5.13 -9.17 -12.94
CA ILE A 95 5.79 -8.39 -11.89
C ILE A 95 5.16 -8.76 -10.54
N GLN A 96 6.02 -9.07 -9.58
CA GLN A 96 5.59 -9.33 -8.22
C GLN A 96 5.20 -8.01 -7.54
N LEU A 97 4.02 -7.98 -6.91
CA LEU A 97 3.56 -6.81 -6.18
C LEU A 97 3.66 -7.06 -4.67
N GLU A 98 4.02 -6.02 -3.92
CA GLU A 98 3.99 -6.02 -2.46
C GLU A 98 2.53 -6.24 -2.00
N PRO A 99 2.29 -7.08 -0.97
CA PRO A 99 0.95 -7.34 -0.46
C PRO A 99 0.28 -6.04 0.00
N VAL A 100 -1.03 -5.89 -0.28
CA VAL A 100 -1.79 -4.67 0.05
C VAL A 100 -1.68 -4.34 1.55
N ALA A 101 -1.87 -5.34 2.41
CA ALA A 101 -1.82 -5.15 3.86
C ALA A 101 -0.46 -4.60 4.32
N GLU A 102 0.64 -5.08 3.72
CA GLU A 102 2.00 -4.62 4.02
C GLU A 102 2.21 -3.16 3.57
N ILE A 103 1.71 -2.80 2.38
CA ILE A 103 1.75 -1.42 1.89
C ILE A 103 0.97 -0.48 2.83
N LEU A 104 -0.23 -0.89 3.24
CA LEU A 104 -1.09 -0.12 4.13
C LEU A 104 -0.47 0.01 5.53
N ALA A 105 0.12 -1.07 6.07
CA ALA A 105 0.84 -1.04 7.34
C ALA A 105 2.02 -0.05 7.28
N GLY A 106 2.75 -0.02 6.18
CA GLY A 106 3.83 0.96 5.96
C GLY A 106 3.34 2.41 5.94
N LYS A 107 2.18 2.67 5.32
CA LYS A 107 1.56 4.00 5.32
C LYS A 107 1.11 4.40 6.72
N LEU A 108 0.43 3.51 7.44
CA LEU A 108 -0.03 3.74 8.81
C LEU A 108 1.15 3.99 9.77
N SER A 109 2.23 3.22 9.65
CA SER A 109 3.46 3.42 10.41
C SER A 109 4.10 4.78 10.13
N ARG A 110 4.07 5.29 8.88
CA ARG A 110 4.56 6.66 8.60
C ARG A 110 3.73 7.73 9.30
N LEU A 111 2.40 7.59 9.32
CA LEU A 111 1.53 8.52 10.07
C LEU A 111 1.87 8.56 11.57
N MET A 112 2.44 7.47 12.11
CA MET A 112 2.91 7.41 13.50
C MET A 112 4.24 8.12 13.74
N CYS A 113 5.20 7.95 12.82
CA CYS A 113 6.56 8.45 13.00
C CYS A 113 6.67 9.97 12.82
N GLU A 114 5.79 10.56 12.01
CA GLU A 114 5.80 12.00 11.71
C GLU A 114 4.42 12.64 11.99
N PRO A 115 3.96 12.70 13.27
CA PRO A 115 2.68 13.29 13.60
C PRO A 115 2.68 14.78 13.22
N GLY A 116 1.83 15.17 12.27
CA GLY A 116 1.78 16.54 11.75
C GLY A 116 2.08 16.68 10.26
N ASP A 117 2.74 15.69 9.65
CA ASP A 117 3.06 15.68 8.21
C ASP A 117 2.37 14.51 7.50
N PHE A 118 1.05 14.61 7.38
CA PHE A 118 0.24 13.59 6.76
C PHE A 118 0.13 13.78 5.25
N VAL A 119 0.83 12.92 4.52
CA VAL A 119 0.79 12.89 3.04
C VAL A 119 -0.64 12.57 2.57
N SER A 120 -1.28 13.49 1.84
CA SER A 120 -2.68 13.33 1.40
C SER A 120 -2.91 12.03 0.62
N ARG A 121 -1.92 11.61 -0.18
CA ARG A 121 -1.97 10.35 -0.95
C ARG A 121 -2.03 9.12 -0.05
N ASP A 122 -1.39 9.14 1.10
CA ASP A 122 -1.44 8.03 2.05
C ASP A 122 -2.83 7.94 2.70
N LEU A 123 -3.39 9.08 3.11
CA LEU A 123 -4.77 9.14 3.64
C LEU A 123 -5.78 8.67 2.59
N TYR A 124 -5.64 9.10 1.33
CA TYR A 124 -6.49 8.67 0.23
C TYR A 124 -6.38 7.17 -0.06
N ASP A 125 -5.16 6.62 -0.05
CA ASP A 125 -4.94 5.18 -0.26
C ASP A 125 -5.58 4.35 0.88
N ILE A 126 -5.50 4.81 2.14
CA ILE A 126 -6.15 4.18 3.30
C ILE A 126 -7.68 4.24 3.20
N CYS A 127 -8.24 5.40 2.85
CA CYS A 127 -9.68 5.52 2.63
C CYS A 127 -10.16 4.68 1.45
N THR A 128 -9.35 4.54 0.40
CA THR A 128 -9.69 3.68 -0.73
C THR A 128 -9.68 2.21 -0.28
N ALA A 129 -8.73 1.80 0.54
CA ALA A 129 -8.69 0.41 1.01
C ALA A 129 -9.96 -0.04 1.72
N SER A 130 -10.73 0.84 2.39
CA SER A 130 -11.98 0.44 3.05
C SER A 130 -13.06 -0.06 2.08
N ASP A 131 -13.03 0.42 0.84
CA ASP A 131 -14.00 0.06 -0.21
C ASP A 131 -13.48 -1.10 -1.08
N TRP A 132 -12.17 -1.16 -1.35
CA TRP A 132 -11.58 -2.13 -2.29
C TRP A 132 -10.96 -3.37 -1.64
N ASP A 133 -10.39 -3.24 -0.44
CA ASP A 133 -9.74 -4.34 0.26
C ASP A 133 -9.85 -4.15 1.79
N PRO A 134 -11.07 -4.25 2.35
CA PRO A 134 -11.31 -4.02 3.77
C PRO A 134 -10.57 -5.03 4.66
N VAL A 135 -10.30 -6.23 4.15
CA VAL A 135 -9.54 -7.27 4.88
C VAL A 135 -8.08 -6.83 5.03
N ALA A 136 -7.40 -6.42 3.95
CA ALA A 136 -6.03 -5.94 4.04
C ALA A 136 -5.90 -4.68 4.91
N LEU A 137 -6.89 -3.78 4.85
CA LEU A 137 -6.95 -2.62 5.74
C LEU A 137 -7.05 -3.05 7.20
N GLU A 138 -7.91 -4.00 7.53
CA GLU A 138 -8.05 -4.48 8.91
C GLU A 138 -6.76 -5.13 9.42
N MET A 139 -6.11 -5.97 8.61
CA MET A 139 -4.82 -6.56 8.95
C MET A 139 -3.75 -5.49 9.23
N ALA A 140 -3.69 -4.45 8.39
CA ALA A 140 -2.78 -3.33 8.59
C ALA A 140 -3.09 -2.52 9.87
N ARG A 141 -4.37 -2.35 10.20
CA ARG A 141 -4.82 -1.66 11.43
C ARG A 141 -4.53 -2.45 12.69
N SER A 142 -4.63 -3.78 12.61
CA SER A 142 -4.32 -4.71 13.71
C SER A 142 -2.83 -4.75 14.04
N ALA A 143 -1.96 -4.32 13.13
CA ALA A 143 -0.53 -4.18 13.39
C ALA A 143 -0.21 -2.99 14.34
N LEU A 144 -1.15 -2.06 14.51
CA LEU A 144 -1.02 -0.95 15.45
C LEU A 144 -1.68 -1.27 16.78
N THR A 145 -1.08 -0.83 17.87
CA THR A 145 -1.72 -0.81 19.19
C THR A 145 -2.87 0.21 19.22
N SER A 146 -3.83 0.03 20.14
CA SER A 146 -4.90 1.01 20.34
C SER A 146 -4.38 2.41 20.68
N GLU A 147 -3.29 2.49 21.43
CA GLU A 147 -2.65 3.77 21.79
C GLU A 147 -2.09 4.48 20.55
N GLU A 148 -1.39 3.76 19.68
CA GLU A 148 -0.87 4.28 18.42
C GLU A 148 -1.99 4.78 17.50
N ARG A 149 -3.03 3.96 17.30
CA ARG A 149 -4.20 4.39 16.51
C ARG A 149 -4.82 5.67 17.06
N ASN A 150 -5.01 5.74 18.38
CA ASN A 150 -5.58 6.93 19.02
C ASN A 150 -4.69 8.17 18.86
N LYS A 151 -3.36 8.03 18.88
CA LYS A 151 -2.43 9.14 18.61
C LYS A 151 -2.62 9.70 17.19
N VAL A 152 -2.72 8.84 16.17
CA VAL A 152 -2.96 9.29 14.78
C VAL A 152 -4.32 9.94 14.65
N VAL A 153 -5.37 9.32 15.19
CA VAL A 153 -6.74 9.85 15.16
C VAL A 153 -6.79 11.24 15.79
N ASN A 154 -6.22 11.41 16.98
CA ASN A 154 -6.19 12.70 17.66
C ASN A 154 -5.40 13.76 16.88
N ALA A 155 -4.26 13.40 16.28
CA ALA A 155 -3.47 14.31 15.46
C ALA A 155 -4.23 14.73 14.18
N ILE A 156 -4.91 13.80 13.51
CA ILE A 156 -5.75 14.12 12.34
C ILE A 156 -6.91 15.05 12.73
N ILE A 157 -7.58 14.77 13.86
CA ILE A 157 -8.68 15.61 14.37
C ILE A 157 -8.17 17.02 14.71
N ALA A 158 -7.02 17.12 15.36
CA ALA A 158 -6.43 18.41 15.74
C ALA A 158 -6.07 19.29 14.53
N LEU A 159 -5.59 18.68 13.44
CA LEU A 159 -5.31 19.38 12.18
C LEU A 159 -6.58 19.67 11.36
N GLY A 160 -7.65 18.91 11.55
CA GLY A 160 -8.92 19.10 10.86
C GLY A 160 -8.78 19.04 9.33
N PRO A 161 -9.31 20.02 8.57
CA PRO A 161 -9.16 20.08 7.12
C PRO A 161 -7.71 20.14 6.62
N ASP A 162 -6.77 20.53 7.49
CA ASP A 162 -5.38 20.76 7.12
C ASP A 162 -4.57 19.46 7.17
N ALA A 163 -5.14 18.40 7.75
CA ALA A 163 -4.54 17.07 7.85
C ALA A 163 -4.17 16.46 6.49
N ALA A 164 -4.74 16.91 5.37
CA ALA A 164 -4.45 16.36 4.04
C ALA A 164 -3.79 17.38 3.10
N ARG A 165 -2.99 18.32 3.64
CA ARG A 165 -2.37 19.40 2.84
C ARG A 165 -0.95 19.12 2.36
N THR A 166 -0.27 18.10 2.89
CA THR A 166 1.15 17.87 2.57
C THR A 166 1.34 16.82 1.49
N GLY A 167 2.49 16.90 0.81
CA GLY A 167 2.85 16.01 -0.29
C GLY A 167 2.29 16.42 -1.65
N ARG A 168 2.44 15.51 -2.63
CA ARG A 168 2.01 15.74 -4.02
C ARG A 168 0.49 15.64 -4.15
N PRO A 169 -0.15 16.46 -5.01
CA PRO A 169 -1.58 16.41 -5.22
C PRO A 169 -2.03 15.04 -5.76
N ILE A 170 -3.20 14.60 -5.34
CA ILE A 170 -3.84 13.39 -5.85
C ILE A 170 -4.34 13.67 -7.27
N LYS A 171 -3.80 12.95 -8.26
CA LYS A 171 -4.15 13.13 -9.68
C LYS A 171 -5.11 12.04 -10.13
N GLY A 172 -6.20 12.45 -10.80
CA GLY A 172 -7.24 11.54 -11.30
C GLY A 172 -7.85 10.65 -10.22
N PRO A 173 -8.29 11.18 -9.06
CA PRO A 173 -8.93 10.37 -8.04
C PRO A 173 -10.23 9.78 -8.57
N HIS A 174 -10.46 8.49 -8.31
CA HIS A 174 -11.75 7.83 -8.53
C HIS A 174 -12.86 8.39 -7.63
N ARG A 175 -12.51 8.89 -6.43
CA ARG A 175 -13.44 9.54 -5.47
C ARG A 175 -13.01 11.00 -5.19
N PRO A 176 -13.24 11.94 -6.12
CA PRO A 176 -12.83 13.34 -5.96
C PRO A 176 -13.57 14.05 -4.80
N ASP A 177 -14.79 13.63 -4.49
CA ASP A 177 -15.62 14.15 -3.40
C ASP A 177 -15.00 13.87 -2.01
N TRP A 178 -14.12 12.87 -1.91
CA TRP A 178 -13.47 12.54 -0.65
C TRP A 178 -12.37 13.51 -0.27
N LEU A 179 -11.79 14.25 -1.24
CA LEU A 179 -10.60 15.08 -1.01
C LEU A 179 -10.79 16.11 0.10
N GLN A 180 -12.01 16.67 0.24
CA GLN A 180 -12.35 17.65 1.28
C GLN A 180 -12.55 17.02 2.67
N THR A 181 -12.74 15.70 2.73
CA THR A 181 -13.06 14.96 3.96
C THR A 181 -12.07 13.85 4.26
N LEU A 182 -10.90 13.84 3.62
CA LEU A 182 -9.91 12.77 3.78
C LEU A 182 -9.50 12.58 5.24
N GLY A 183 -9.11 13.65 5.93
CA GLY A 183 -8.74 13.58 7.34
C GLY A 183 -9.87 12.97 8.20
N SER A 184 -11.10 13.50 8.11
CA SER A 184 -12.21 13.02 8.93
C SER A 184 -12.62 11.58 8.58
N ARG A 185 -12.53 11.17 7.31
CA ARG A 185 -12.76 9.79 6.88
C ARG A 185 -11.69 8.85 7.42
N THR A 186 -10.41 9.19 7.29
CA THR A 186 -9.31 8.37 7.83
C THR A 186 -9.43 8.25 9.35
N ALA A 187 -9.71 9.35 10.06
CA ALA A 187 -9.91 9.31 11.51
C ALA A 187 -11.04 8.37 11.93
N LYS A 188 -12.20 8.42 11.24
CA LYS A 188 -13.31 7.50 11.49
C LYS A 188 -12.94 6.05 11.24
N LEU A 189 -12.23 5.77 10.14
CA LEU A 189 -11.76 4.41 9.82
C LEU A 189 -10.81 3.89 10.91
N LEU A 190 -9.86 4.71 11.37
CA LEU A 190 -8.90 4.28 12.39
C LEU A 190 -9.53 4.13 13.78
N ALA A 191 -10.51 4.96 14.12
CA ALA A 191 -11.22 4.94 15.40
C ALA A 191 -12.23 3.78 15.55
N ALA A 192 -12.65 3.15 14.45
CA ALA A 192 -13.54 2.00 14.50
C ALA A 192 -12.92 0.88 15.36
N PRO A 193 -13.72 0.10 16.11
CA PRO A 193 -13.20 -1.08 16.78
C PRO A 193 -12.56 -2.03 15.75
N VAL A 194 -11.39 -2.58 16.09
CA VAL A 194 -10.81 -3.69 15.33
C VAL A 194 -11.63 -4.92 15.69
N THR A 195 -12.19 -5.58 14.70
CA THR A 195 -12.88 -6.85 14.90
C THR A 195 -11.82 -7.84 15.34
N PRO A 196 -11.88 -8.40 16.57
CA PRO A 196 -10.99 -9.49 16.92
C PRO A 196 -11.22 -10.57 15.87
N GLU A 197 -10.18 -11.03 15.19
CA GLU A 197 -10.27 -12.26 14.40
C GLU A 197 -10.87 -13.29 15.35
N GLY A 198 -12.10 -13.71 15.07
CA GLY A 198 -12.83 -14.59 15.96
C GLY A 198 -11.98 -15.80 16.27
N ASP A 199 -11.95 -16.19 17.54
CA ASP A 199 -11.62 -17.54 17.98
C ASP A 199 -12.47 -18.54 17.17
N ARG A 200 -12.03 -18.90 15.96
CA ARG A 200 -12.60 -19.97 15.15
C ARG A 200 -12.03 -21.34 15.55
N ASN A 201 -11.46 -21.42 16.75
CA ASN A 201 -11.03 -22.65 17.39
C ASN A 201 -11.79 -22.85 18.71
N ALA A 202 -13.12 -22.76 18.68
CA ALA A 202 -13.97 -23.41 19.68
C ALA A 202 -15.33 -23.77 19.05
N GLU A 203 -15.62 -25.07 19.09
CA GLU A 203 -16.92 -25.73 18.89
C GLU A 203 -17.36 -26.06 17.45
N THR A 204 -16.99 -27.29 17.09
CA THR A 204 -17.67 -28.22 16.18
C THR A 204 -19.20 -28.26 16.35
N SER A 205 -19.97 -28.25 15.26
CA SER A 205 -20.88 -29.35 14.92
C SER A 205 -21.51 -29.18 13.53
N ASP A 206 -21.43 -30.25 12.76
CA ASP A 206 -22.42 -30.79 11.83
C ASP A 206 -23.57 -29.86 11.38
N ALA A 207 -23.51 -29.39 10.13
CA ALA A 207 -24.68 -29.06 9.34
C ALA A 207 -24.37 -29.12 7.85
N SER A 208 -24.74 -30.23 7.24
CA SER A 208 -24.95 -30.36 5.80
C SER A 208 -26.00 -29.36 5.30
N ALA A 209 -25.67 -28.53 4.30
CA ALA A 209 -26.60 -28.14 3.23
C ALA A 209 -25.93 -27.26 2.14
N SER A 210 -25.96 -27.82 0.92
CA SER A 210 -26.17 -27.21 -0.40
C SER A 210 -25.09 -26.31 -1.06
N PRO A 211 -24.81 -26.52 -2.37
CA PRO A 211 -23.78 -25.78 -3.10
C PRO A 211 -24.32 -24.43 -3.60
N PHE A 212 -23.61 -23.36 -3.26
CA PHE A 212 -23.73 -22.09 -3.99
C PHE A 212 -22.95 -22.21 -5.29
N GLU A 213 -23.64 -22.08 -6.42
CA GLU A 213 -23.02 -21.90 -7.73
C GLU A 213 -22.23 -20.59 -7.73
N ILE A 214 -20.93 -20.69 -7.99
CA ILE A 214 -20.05 -19.55 -8.26
C ILE A 214 -20.29 -19.16 -9.73
N PRO A 215 -20.64 -17.90 -10.05
CA PRO A 215 -20.72 -17.46 -11.43
C PRO A 215 -19.34 -17.47 -12.09
N ASP A 216 -19.29 -18.05 -13.28
CA ASP A 216 -18.12 -18.19 -14.15
C ASP A 216 -17.52 -16.81 -14.53
N PRO A 217 -16.27 -16.49 -14.16
CA PRO A 217 -15.63 -15.23 -14.51
C PRO A 217 -14.99 -15.33 -15.90
N ALA A 218 -15.79 -15.38 -16.97
CA ALA A 218 -15.27 -15.27 -18.34
C ALA A 218 -16.31 -14.82 -19.38
N LYS A 219 -16.52 -13.50 -19.49
CA LYS A 219 -16.73 -12.89 -20.82
C LYS A 219 -16.38 -11.40 -20.81
N PRO A 220 -15.34 -10.94 -21.53
CA PRO A 220 -15.18 -9.51 -21.79
C PRO A 220 -16.32 -9.01 -22.67
N PRO A 221 -16.75 -7.73 -22.51
CA PRO A 221 -17.75 -7.13 -23.38
C PRO A 221 -17.27 -7.08 -24.83
N SER A 222 -18.19 -7.37 -25.75
CA SER A 222 -18.01 -7.24 -27.20
C SER A 222 -17.63 -5.80 -27.57
N PRO A 223 -16.65 -5.56 -28.47
CA PRO A 223 -16.24 -4.21 -28.86
C PRO A 223 -17.21 -3.52 -29.84
N PHE A 224 -18.43 -4.01 -30.00
CA PHE A 224 -19.43 -3.45 -30.90
C PHE A 224 -20.81 -3.46 -30.25
N ASP A 225 -21.03 -2.60 -29.26
CA ASP A 225 -22.36 -2.08 -28.91
C ASP A 225 -22.15 -0.63 -28.42
N ASN A 226 -22.76 0.32 -29.14
CA ASN A 226 -22.73 1.76 -28.87
C ASN A 226 -23.58 2.14 -27.64
#